data_AF-A0A9N8EC33-F1
#
_entry.id   AF-A0A9N8EC33-F1
#
_cell.length_a   1.000
_cell.length_b   1.000
_cell.length_c   1.000
_cell.angle_alpha   90.00
_cell.angle_beta   90.00
_cell.angle_gamma   90.00
#
_symmetry.space_group_name_H-M   'P 1'
#
loop_
_entity.id
_entity.type
_entity.pdbx_description
1 polymer ?
#
loop_
_entity_poly.entity_id
_entity_poly.type
_entity_poly.pdbx_seq_one_letter_code
_entity_poly.pdbx_strand_id
1 'polypeptide(L)'
;MVVHGTAIKHGACAARNGHLEVLKWARENDCPWNKSTCQLAAQKGHLEFLKWAHENGCPWDEETYQAACMNDEREVIQWLVDNGCPGSRGEGL
;
A
#
# COMPACT_ATOMS: atom_id res chain seq x y z
N MET A 1 19.59 -35.94 -21.34
CA MET A 1 18.37 -35.87 -20.51
C MET A 1 18.00 -34.41 -20.37
N VAL A 2 16.92 -34.01 -21.02
CA VAL A 2 16.36 -32.66 -20.95
C VAL A 2 15.69 -32.49 -19.59
N VAL A 3 16.15 -31.51 -18.79
CA VAL A 3 15.32 -30.96 -17.70
C VAL A 3 14.73 -29.66 -18.22
N HIS A 4 13.43 -29.73 -18.52
CA HIS A 4 12.59 -28.59 -18.82
C HIS A 4 12.34 -27.76 -17.56
N GLY A 5 12.29 -26.44 -17.73
CA GLY A 5 11.44 -25.58 -16.92
C GLY A 5 12.09 -24.98 -15.67
N THR A 6 12.38 -23.70 -15.71
CA THR A 6 11.42 -22.70 -15.22
C THR A 6 11.92 -21.31 -15.57
N ALA A 7 11.03 -20.55 -16.19
CA ALA A 7 11.23 -19.15 -16.51
C ALA A 7 11.63 -18.37 -15.25
N ILE A 8 12.67 -17.56 -15.40
CA ILE A 8 13.13 -16.58 -14.42
C ILE A 8 11.96 -15.64 -14.08
N LYS A 9 11.23 -15.95 -13.00
CA LYS A 9 10.31 -15.04 -12.29
C LYS A 9 11.06 -14.13 -11.30
N HIS A 10 12.35 -13.83 -11.55
CA HIS A 10 13.19 -13.13 -10.57
C HIS A 10 13.05 -11.60 -10.58
N GLY A 11 12.35 -11.00 -11.56
CA GLY A 11 12.19 -9.54 -11.64
C GLY A 11 11.14 -8.95 -10.68
N ALA A 12 10.07 -9.69 -10.36
CA ALA A 12 8.98 -9.17 -9.55
C ALA A 12 9.28 -9.15 -8.04
N CYS A 13 10.03 -10.14 -7.54
CA CYS A 13 10.39 -10.22 -6.12
C CYS A 13 11.38 -9.13 -5.71
N ALA A 14 12.32 -8.75 -6.58
CA ALA A 14 13.32 -7.74 -6.28
C ALA A 14 12.72 -6.35 -6.16
N ALA A 15 11.78 -5.98 -7.03
CA ALA A 15 11.06 -4.71 -6.93
C ALA A 15 10.28 -4.63 -5.62
N ARG A 16 9.49 -5.68 -5.29
CA ARG A 16 8.68 -5.70 -4.05
C ARG A 16 9.54 -5.63 -2.79
N ASN A 17 10.68 -6.32 -2.76
CA ASN A 17 11.61 -6.26 -1.62
C ASN A 17 12.36 -4.92 -1.56
N GLY A 18 12.79 -4.38 -2.71
CA GLY A 18 13.50 -3.10 -2.79
C GLY A 18 12.65 -1.92 -2.35
N HIS A 19 11.35 -1.93 -2.64
CA HIS A 19 10.44 -0.90 -2.14
C HIS A 19 10.35 -0.94 -0.61
N LEU A 20 10.18 -2.12 0.01
CA LEU A 20 10.12 -2.24 1.48
C LEU A 20 11.40 -1.82 2.18
N GLU A 21 12.59 -2.11 1.62
CA GLU A 21 13.86 -1.64 2.19
C GLU A 21 13.97 -0.12 2.19
N VAL A 22 13.51 0.54 1.12
CA VAL A 22 13.45 2.01 1.06
C VAL A 22 12.49 2.57 2.10
N LEU A 23 11.38 1.89 2.41
CA LEU A 23 10.44 2.32 3.46
C LEU A 23 11.02 2.18 4.86
N LYS A 24 11.70 1.07 5.13
CA LYS A 24 12.40 0.86 6.40
C LYS A 24 13.47 1.93 6.58
N TRP A 25 14.27 2.18 5.55
CA TRP A 25 15.26 3.24 5.56
C TRP A 25 14.63 4.61 5.82
N ALA A 26 13.52 4.94 5.15
CA ALA A 26 12.80 6.19 5.39
C ALA A 26 12.29 6.31 6.84
N ARG A 27 11.86 5.21 7.46
CA ARG A 27 11.46 5.18 8.88
C ARG A 27 12.63 5.43 9.82
N GLU A 28 13.73 4.74 9.58
CA GLU A 28 14.96 4.84 10.39
C GLU A 28 15.61 6.22 10.28
N ASN A 29 15.33 6.96 9.22
CA ASN A 29 15.78 8.35 9.03
C ASN A 29 14.74 9.38 9.51
N ASP A 30 13.77 8.98 10.33
CA ASP A 30 12.71 9.85 10.88
C ASP A 30 11.96 10.64 9.80
N CYS A 31 11.81 10.07 8.60
CA CYS A 31 11.07 10.74 7.54
C CYS A 31 9.60 10.91 7.98
N PRO A 32 9.09 12.15 8.06
CA PRO A 32 7.73 12.38 8.53
C PRO A 32 6.73 11.97 7.45
N TRP A 33 6.05 10.85 7.68
CA TRP A 33 4.80 10.50 7.02
C TRP A 33 3.69 11.34 7.62
N ASN A 34 2.87 11.92 6.76
CA ASN A 34 1.59 12.50 7.13
C ASN A 34 0.47 11.73 6.42
N LYS A 35 -0.78 12.13 6.64
CA LYS A 35 -1.94 11.51 6.00
C LYS A 35 -1.84 11.50 4.48
N SER A 36 -1.22 12.51 3.89
CA SER A 36 -0.98 12.60 2.44
C SER A 36 -0.07 11.50 1.92
N THR A 37 0.84 10.96 2.73
CA THR A 37 1.66 9.80 2.37
C THR A 37 0.78 8.56 2.16
N CYS A 38 -0.13 8.29 3.10
CA CYS A 38 -1.06 7.17 2.99
C CYS A 38 -2.09 7.39 1.85
N GLN A 39 -2.56 8.62 1.62
CA GLN A 39 -3.40 8.98 0.47
C GLN A 39 -2.72 8.74 -0.89
N LEU A 40 -1.47 9.16 -1.06
CA LEU A 40 -0.72 8.96 -2.30
C LEU A 40 -0.46 7.47 -2.56
N ALA A 41 -0.14 6.70 -1.52
CA ALA A 41 0.00 5.26 -1.67
C ALA A 41 -1.31 4.60 -2.08
N ALA A 42 -2.44 5.06 -1.53
CA ALA A 42 -3.77 4.60 -1.90
C ALA A 42 -4.15 4.96 -3.34
N GLN A 43 -3.86 6.19 -3.75
CA GLN A 43 -4.06 6.69 -5.11
C GLN A 43 -3.27 5.90 -6.16
N LYS A 44 -2.07 5.40 -5.80
CA LYS A 44 -1.16 4.70 -6.71
C LYS A 44 -1.28 3.17 -6.67
N GLY A 45 -2.22 2.63 -5.89
CA GLY A 45 -2.38 1.17 -5.76
C GLY A 45 -1.25 0.51 -4.99
N HIS A 46 -0.46 1.25 -4.21
CA HIS A 46 0.68 0.71 -3.46
C HIS A 46 0.22 0.01 -2.17
N LEU A 47 -0.51 -1.10 -2.32
CA LEU A 47 -1.11 -1.84 -1.20
C LEU A 47 -0.07 -2.27 -0.15
N GLU A 48 1.07 -2.80 -0.58
CA GLU A 48 2.11 -3.29 0.34
C GLU A 48 2.73 -2.14 1.15
N PHE A 49 2.85 -0.94 0.55
CA PHE A 49 3.27 0.27 1.26
C PHE A 49 2.23 0.64 2.32
N LEU A 50 0.93 0.64 1.96
CA LEU A 50 -0.17 0.98 2.87
C LEU A 50 -0.24 0.04 4.07
N LYS A 51 -0.12 -1.27 3.85
CA LYS A 51 -0.03 -2.28 4.92
C LYS A 51 1.10 -1.96 5.88
N TRP A 52 2.30 -1.82 5.33
CA TRP A 52 3.50 -1.56 6.13
C TRP A 52 3.39 -0.21 6.87
N ALA A 53 2.87 0.84 6.22
CA ALA A 53 2.71 2.15 6.81
C ALA A 53 1.69 2.12 7.96
N HIS A 54 0.59 1.40 7.80
CA HIS A 54 -0.41 1.21 8.84
C HIS A 54 0.14 0.48 10.06
N GLU A 55 0.88 -0.63 9.86
CA GLU A 55 1.55 -1.37 10.94
C GLU A 55 2.56 -0.49 11.71
N ASN A 56 3.11 0.54 11.06
CA ASN A 56 4.05 1.49 11.64
C ASN A 56 3.39 2.76 12.20
N GLY A 57 2.05 2.82 12.22
CA GLY A 57 1.27 3.91 12.80
C GLY A 57 1.07 5.13 11.89
N CYS A 58 1.18 4.99 10.56
CA CYS A 58 0.78 6.05 9.62
C CYS A 58 -0.71 6.37 9.83
N PRO A 59 -1.06 7.64 10.09
CA PRO A 59 -2.45 8.03 10.14
C PRO A 59 -3.06 7.98 8.74
N TRP A 60 -4.24 7.39 8.63
CA TRP A 60 -5.11 7.47 7.46
C TRP A 60 -6.43 8.14 7.80
N ASP A 61 -7.17 8.54 6.78
CA ASP A 61 -8.46 9.20 6.86
C ASP A 61 -9.35 8.85 5.67
N GLU A 62 -10.55 9.43 5.61
CA GLU A 62 -11.50 9.21 4.53
C GLU A 62 -10.93 9.59 3.16
N GLU A 63 -10.08 10.62 3.08
CA GLU A 63 -9.41 10.99 1.83
C GLU A 63 -8.49 9.86 1.32
N THR A 64 -7.93 9.03 2.21
CA THR A 64 -7.15 7.86 1.82
C THR A 64 -8.03 6.84 1.08
N TYR A 65 -9.24 6.60 1.57
CA TYR A 65 -10.23 5.75 0.93
C TYR A 65 -10.74 6.35 -0.39
N GLN A 66 -11.09 7.64 -0.40
CA GLN A 66 -11.54 8.33 -1.61
C GLN A 66 -10.47 8.32 -2.72
N ALA A 67 -9.19 8.48 -2.36
CA ALA A 67 -8.08 8.43 -3.30
C ALA A 67 -7.96 7.08 -4.01
N ALA A 68 -8.13 5.97 -3.27
CA ALA A 68 -8.18 4.63 -3.83
C ALA A 68 -9.39 4.46 -4.77
N CYS A 69 -10.57 4.94 -4.35
CA CYS A 69 -11.80 4.90 -5.15
C CYS A 69 -11.69 5.68 -6.47
N MET A 70 -11.08 6.87 -6.45
CA MET A 70 -10.90 7.70 -7.65
C MET A 70 -10.03 7.04 -8.73
N ASN A 71 -9.19 6.07 -8.35
CA ASN A 71 -8.26 5.39 -9.25
C ASN A 71 -8.65 3.91 -9.49
N ASP A 72 -9.83 3.49 -9.04
CA ASP A 72 -10.32 2.09 -9.10
C ASP A 72 -9.30 1.08 -8.55
N GLU A 73 -8.59 1.45 -7.46
CA GLU A 73 -7.56 0.62 -6.84
C GLU A 73 -8.20 -0.47 -5.97
N ARG A 74 -8.86 -1.44 -6.60
CA ARG A 74 -9.74 -2.43 -5.95
C ARG A 74 -9.07 -3.21 -4.82
N GLU A 75 -7.81 -3.61 -5.00
CA GLU A 75 -7.07 -4.33 -3.97
C GLU A 75 -6.82 -3.46 -2.74
N VAL A 76 -6.55 -2.17 -2.94
CA VAL A 76 -6.41 -1.19 -1.86
C VAL A 76 -7.75 -0.92 -1.20
N ILE A 77 -8.81 -0.68 -1.97
CA ILE A 77 -10.16 -0.41 -1.47
C ILE A 77 -10.63 -1.56 -0.58
N GLN A 78 -10.50 -2.80 -1.05
CA GLN A 78 -10.88 -3.99 -0.28
C GLN A 78 -10.12 -4.06 1.04
N TRP A 79 -8.80 -3.88 0.98
CA TRP A 79 -7.98 -3.92 2.18
C TRP A 79 -8.30 -2.78 3.17
N LEU A 80 -8.56 -1.57 2.68
CA LEU A 80 -8.99 -0.44 3.51
C LEU A 80 -10.34 -0.71 4.20
N VAL A 81 -11.29 -1.35 3.50
CA VAL A 81 -12.58 -1.79 4.08
C VAL A 81 -12.37 -2.83 5.18
N ASP A 82 -11.54 -3.84 4.92
CA ASP A 82 -11.24 -4.91 5.89
C ASP A 82 -10.54 -4.38 7.15
N ASN A 83 -9.73 -3.32 7.03
CA ASN A 83 -9.01 -2.71 8.15
C ASN A 83 -9.73 -1.50 8.78
N GLY A 84 -10.97 -1.23 8.35
CA GLY A 84 -11.83 -0.22 8.97
C GLY A 84 -11.36 1.22 8.72
N CYS A 85 -10.78 1.50 7.55
CA CYS A 85 -10.46 2.88 7.14
C CYS A 85 -11.72 3.76 7.20
N PRO A 86 -11.65 4.98 7.78
CA PRO A 86 -12.75 5.94 7.72
C PRO A 86 -13.21 6.16 6.27
N GLY A 87 -14.52 6.30 6.04
CA GLY A 87 -15.10 6.46 4.68
C GLY A 87 -15.37 5.18 3.89
N SER A 88 -14.83 4.03 4.32
CA SER A 88 -15.05 2.74 3.66
C SER A 88 -16.45 2.15 3.86
N ARG A 89 -17.04 2.46 5.02
CA ARG A 89 -18.46 2.31 5.26
C ARG A 89 -19.07 3.65 4.93
N GLY A 90 -20.01 3.69 3.99
CA GLY A 90 -20.92 4.81 3.87
C GLY A 90 -21.71 4.92 5.17
N GLU A 91 -21.13 5.54 6.18
CA GLU A 91 -21.88 6.10 7.29
C GLU A 91 -22.63 7.28 6.70
N GLY A 92 -23.84 6.98 6.22
CA GLY A 92 -24.76 7.98 5.72
C GLY A 92 -25.15 8.94 6.84
N LEU A 93 -25.04 10.23 6.56
CA LEU A 93 -26.16 11.17 6.35
C LEU A 93 -25.61 12.57 6.08
#